data_AF-A0A402BMV9-F1
#
_entry.id   AF-A0A402BMV9-F1
#
_cell.length_a   1.000
_cell.length_b   1.000
_cell.length_c   1.000
_cell.angle_alpha   90.00
_cell.angle_beta   90.00
_cell.angle_gamma   90.00
#
_symmetry.space_group_name_H-M   'P 1'
#
loop_
_entity.id
_entity.type
_entity.pdbx_description
1 polymer ?
#
loop_
_entity_poly.entity_id
_entity_poly.type
_entity_poly.pdbx_seq_one_letter_code
_entity_poly.pdbx_strand_id
1 'polypeptide(L)'
;MATIYDLSAKYESHGDPASVSSGHGDLGGISYGIYQLSSKAGSVQAFLDFACAHSNEVLANYGVVLSQYEINSSHFIEAWKNIGNTDPNGFSQLQNEYAKSVYFNRAAQYLHGAGYEICNKSLAMQAVLMSRAVQYSTGNMVELFMEAVQRLGHPNLSYVDDRCFDSEMITNIYNFLIDECNHAYELANGLYHSPKDWANGSFTVVKVGLRNRFINERNDALTMLDDQADL
;
A
#
# COMPACT_ATOMS: atom_id res chain seq x y z
N MET A 1 -5.59 -15.45 11.00
CA MET A 1 -6.48 -14.29 11.22
C MET A 1 -6.11 -13.26 10.18
N ALA A 2 -7.08 -12.51 9.66
CA ALA A 2 -6.80 -11.45 8.70
C ALA A 2 -5.93 -10.35 9.33
N THR A 3 -5.16 -9.62 8.52
CA THR A 3 -4.30 -8.51 8.95
C THR A 3 -4.49 -7.28 8.05
N ILE A 4 -4.02 -6.11 8.50
CA ILE A 4 -4.03 -4.89 7.68
C ILE A 4 -3.18 -4.99 6.40
N TYR A 5 -2.31 -6.01 6.31
CA TYR A 5 -1.39 -6.19 5.19
C TYR A 5 -2.00 -7.00 4.05
N ASP A 6 -3.06 -7.76 4.30
CA ASP A 6 -3.57 -8.80 3.39
C ASP A 6 -4.01 -8.22 2.04
N LEU A 7 -4.66 -7.05 2.05
CA LEU A 7 -5.01 -6.34 0.81
C LEU A 7 -3.74 -5.91 0.06
N SER A 8 -2.86 -5.12 0.66
CA SER A 8 -1.63 -4.67 -0.02
C SER A 8 -0.77 -5.84 -0.52
N ALA A 9 -0.55 -6.88 0.30
CA ALA A 9 0.31 -7.99 -0.06
C ALA A 9 -0.22 -8.77 -1.28
N LYS A 10 -1.55 -8.95 -1.38
CA LYS A 10 -2.19 -9.63 -2.51
C LYS A 10 -1.94 -8.93 -3.85
N TYR A 11 -1.89 -7.59 -3.86
CA TYR A 11 -1.84 -6.80 -5.09
C TYR A 11 -0.46 -6.22 -5.43
N GLU A 12 0.52 -6.27 -4.52
CA GLU A 12 1.89 -5.77 -4.78
C GLU A 12 2.83 -6.89 -5.31
N SER A 13 3.23 -7.85 -4.48
CA SER A 13 4.14 -8.95 -4.88
C SER A 13 3.61 -10.35 -4.58
N HIS A 14 2.30 -10.48 -4.31
CA HIS A 14 1.70 -11.68 -3.74
C HIS A 14 2.31 -12.08 -2.38
N GLY A 15 2.87 -11.11 -1.66
CA GLY A 15 3.44 -11.30 -0.33
C GLY A 15 4.82 -11.97 -0.31
N ASP A 16 5.54 -12.02 -1.43
CA ASP A 16 6.89 -12.61 -1.46
C ASP A 16 7.96 -11.64 -0.87
N PRO A 17 8.55 -11.94 0.30
CA PRO A 17 9.59 -11.10 0.90
C PRO A 17 10.94 -11.20 0.15
N ALA A 18 11.16 -12.27 -0.63
CA ALA A 18 12.38 -12.49 -1.40
C ALA A 18 12.34 -11.85 -2.80
N SER A 19 11.21 -11.24 -3.18
CA SER A 19 11.00 -10.66 -4.50
C SER A 19 12.06 -9.61 -4.83
N VAL A 20 12.63 -9.68 -6.04
CA VAL A 20 13.57 -8.69 -6.59
C VAL A 20 13.26 -8.50 -8.06
N SER A 21 12.98 -7.27 -8.48
CA SER A 21 12.72 -6.95 -9.89
C SER A 21 14.02 -6.98 -10.72
N SER A 22 13.91 -7.07 -12.05
CA SER A 22 15.10 -7.08 -12.93
C SER A 22 15.76 -5.71 -13.09
N GLY A 23 15.05 -4.62 -12.74
CA GLY A 23 15.48 -3.23 -12.91
C GLY A 23 15.71 -2.80 -14.38
N HIS A 24 15.33 -3.63 -15.37
CA HIS A 24 15.61 -3.36 -16.77
C HIS A 24 14.54 -2.45 -17.39
N GLY A 25 14.89 -1.20 -17.67
CA GLY A 25 13.99 -0.21 -18.29
C GLY A 25 13.14 0.59 -17.31
N ASP A 26 13.19 0.29 -16.01
CA ASP A 26 12.44 1.00 -14.99
C ASP A 26 13.18 2.23 -14.47
N LEU A 27 12.49 3.38 -14.50
CA LEU A 27 13.01 4.65 -13.99
C LEU A 27 13.35 4.59 -12.49
N GLY A 28 12.85 3.61 -11.74
CA GLY A 28 13.01 3.42 -10.29
C GLY A 28 14.15 2.50 -9.85
N GLY A 29 14.93 1.94 -10.77
CA GLY A 29 15.98 0.96 -10.45
C GLY A 29 15.41 -0.40 -10.03
N ILE A 30 16.20 -1.19 -9.30
CA ILE A 30 15.75 -2.49 -8.75
C ILE A 30 14.80 -2.25 -7.58
N SER A 31 13.72 -3.03 -7.52
CA SER A 31 12.72 -3.03 -6.45
C SER A 31 12.78 -4.32 -5.65
N TYR A 32 12.54 -4.24 -4.33
CA TYR A 32 12.76 -5.34 -3.39
C TYR A 32 11.56 -5.60 -2.47
N GLY A 33 11.28 -6.89 -2.20
CA GLY A 33 10.37 -7.37 -1.18
C GLY A 33 8.88 -7.18 -1.45
N ILE A 34 8.08 -7.34 -0.40
CA ILE A 34 6.60 -7.35 -0.41
C ILE A 34 6.03 -6.08 -1.06
N TYR A 35 6.63 -4.93 -0.70
CA TYR A 35 6.16 -3.60 -1.09
C TYR A 35 6.99 -2.97 -2.21
N GLN A 36 7.81 -3.78 -2.90
CA GLN A 36 8.63 -3.35 -4.04
C GLN A 36 9.41 -2.06 -3.78
N LEU A 37 10.17 -2.05 -2.67
CA LEU A 37 10.96 -0.90 -2.22
C LEU A 37 11.99 -0.51 -3.29
N SER A 38 11.90 0.71 -3.81
CA SER A 38 12.80 1.20 -4.85
C SER A 38 14.18 1.55 -4.28
N SER A 39 15.23 0.99 -4.92
CA SER A 39 16.62 1.36 -4.63
C SER A 39 16.93 2.80 -5.02
N LYS A 40 16.43 3.27 -6.17
CA LYS A 40 16.71 4.64 -6.65
C LYS A 40 15.98 5.72 -5.86
N ALA A 41 14.78 5.42 -5.36
CA ALA A 41 14.03 6.34 -4.49
C ALA A 41 14.61 6.38 -3.05
N GLY A 42 15.58 5.52 -2.73
CA GLY A 42 16.19 5.44 -1.40
C GLY A 42 15.37 4.63 -0.38
N SER A 43 14.22 4.06 -0.78
CA SER A 43 13.35 3.29 0.12
C SER A 43 14.01 2.02 0.66
N VAL A 44 14.91 1.41 -0.13
CA VAL A 44 15.72 0.27 0.34
C VAL A 44 16.68 0.70 1.43
N GLN A 45 17.38 1.83 1.27
CA GLN A 45 18.28 2.35 2.30
C GLN A 45 17.53 2.65 3.59
N ALA A 46 16.39 3.34 3.51
CA ALA A 46 15.56 3.65 4.66
C ALA A 46 15.04 2.37 5.38
N PHE A 47 14.75 1.31 4.63
CA PHE A 47 14.42 0.01 5.21
C PHE A 47 15.60 -0.62 5.95
N LEU A 48 16.82 -0.57 5.39
CA LEU A 48 18.02 -1.07 6.06
C LEU A 48 18.30 -0.30 7.36
N ASP A 49 18.16 1.02 7.34
CA ASP A 49 18.34 1.86 8.53
C ASP A 49 17.32 1.49 9.62
N PHE A 50 16.04 1.30 9.24
CA PHE A 50 14.99 0.82 10.14
C PHE A 50 15.31 -0.57 10.70
N ALA A 51 15.73 -1.50 9.83
CA ALA A 51 16.07 -2.86 10.21
C ALA A 51 17.22 -2.89 11.22
N CYS A 52 18.33 -2.18 10.94
CA CYS A 52 19.48 -2.10 11.84
C CYS A 52 19.14 -1.50 13.21
N ALA A 53 18.17 -0.59 13.27
CA ALA A 53 17.70 0.03 14.51
C ALA A 53 16.62 -0.79 15.25
N HIS A 54 16.20 -1.93 14.70
CA HIS A 54 15.10 -2.72 15.23
C HIS A 54 15.44 -3.30 16.61
N SER A 55 14.48 -3.27 17.56
CA SER A 55 14.72 -3.70 18.95
C SER A 55 14.84 -5.21 19.11
N ASN A 56 14.21 -5.99 18.23
CA ASN A 56 14.40 -7.44 18.15
C ASN A 56 15.70 -7.77 17.40
N GLU A 57 16.67 -8.36 18.10
CA GLU A 57 18.00 -8.68 17.57
C GLU A 57 17.97 -9.63 16.36
N VAL A 58 17.03 -10.57 16.30
CA VAL A 58 16.88 -11.51 15.16
C VAL A 58 16.49 -10.73 13.90
N LEU A 59 15.48 -9.86 14.02
CA LEU A 59 15.04 -9.05 12.89
C LEU A 59 16.10 -8.00 12.51
N ALA A 60 16.78 -7.41 13.51
CA ALA A 60 17.84 -6.44 13.26
C ALA A 60 19.01 -7.04 12.48
N ASN A 61 19.33 -8.31 12.73
CA ASN A 61 20.39 -9.01 12.03
C ASN A 61 20.18 -9.07 10.51
N TYR A 62 18.94 -9.07 10.00
CA TYR A 62 18.69 -8.99 8.56
C TYR A 62 19.24 -7.70 7.96
N GLY A 63 19.00 -6.55 8.62
CA GLY A 63 19.57 -5.27 8.24
C GLY A 63 21.10 -5.27 8.31
N VAL A 64 21.67 -5.83 9.38
CA VAL A 64 23.12 -5.92 9.57
C VAL A 64 23.80 -6.75 8.47
N VAL A 65 23.22 -7.90 8.10
CA VAL A 65 23.75 -8.76 7.03
C VAL A 65 23.68 -8.05 5.68
N LEU A 66 22.53 -7.46 5.35
CA LEU A 66 22.33 -6.76 4.08
C LEU A 66 23.26 -5.54 3.94
N SER A 67 23.49 -4.80 5.05
CA SER A 67 24.32 -3.59 5.07
C SER A 67 25.82 -3.85 4.87
N GLN A 68 26.26 -5.11 4.83
CA GLN A 68 27.64 -5.47 4.45
C GLN A 68 27.90 -5.32 2.95
N TYR A 69 26.85 -5.21 2.14
CA TYR A 69 26.94 -5.15 0.69
C TYR A 69 26.37 -3.84 0.17
N GLU A 70 26.97 -3.33 -0.91
CA GLU A 70 26.43 -2.17 -1.63
C GLU A 70 25.04 -2.53 -2.21
N ILE A 71 24.05 -1.66 -2.02
CA ILE A 71 22.70 -1.83 -2.60
C ILE A 71 22.83 -2.05 -4.11
N ASN A 72 22.06 -3.02 -4.63
CA ASN A 72 22.09 -3.47 -6.03
C ASN A 72 23.32 -4.27 -6.47
N SER A 73 24.33 -4.48 -5.61
CA SER A 73 25.41 -5.43 -5.92
C SER A 73 24.87 -6.86 -6.04
N SER A 74 25.58 -7.74 -6.75
CA SER A 74 25.20 -9.15 -6.88
C SER A 74 25.07 -9.82 -5.50
N HIS A 75 25.98 -9.52 -4.58
CA HIS A 75 25.95 -10.03 -3.22
C HIS A 75 24.76 -9.51 -2.41
N PHE A 76 24.38 -8.23 -2.58
CA PHE A 76 23.19 -7.68 -1.93
C PHE A 76 21.91 -8.38 -2.41
N ILE A 77 21.76 -8.55 -3.74
CA ILE A 77 20.61 -9.22 -4.34
C ILE A 77 20.51 -10.68 -3.88
N GLU A 78 21.65 -11.38 -3.86
CA GLU A 78 21.74 -12.75 -3.39
C GLU A 78 21.40 -12.86 -1.90
N ALA A 79 21.95 -11.98 -1.05
CA ALA A 79 21.67 -11.94 0.38
C ALA A 79 20.17 -11.68 0.66
N TRP A 80 19.55 -10.72 -0.05
CA TRP A 80 18.12 -10.44 0.08
C TRP A 80 17.27 -11.67 -0.21
N LYS A 81 17.52 -12.32 -1.35
CA LYS A 81 16.82 -13.55 -1.74
C LYS A 81 17.06 -14.67 -0.75
N ASN A 82 18.30 -14.85 -0.30
CA ASN A 82 18.65 -15.92 0.65
C ASN A 82 17.95 -15.73 1.98
N ILE A 83 17.88 -14.51 2.52
CA ILE A 83 17.14 -14.22 3.76
C ILE A 83 15.65 -14.53 3.56
N GLY A 84 15.03 -14.00 2.51
CA GLY A 84 13.60 -14.22 2.25
C GLY A 84 13.21 -15.67 1.94
N ASN A 85 14.12 -16.47 1.39
CA ASN A 85 13.91 -17.90 1.17
C ASN A 85 14.18 -18.75 2.41
N THR A 86 15.10 -18.32 3.28
CA THR A 86 15.52 -19.08 4.48
C THR A 86 14.59 -18.83 5.66
N ASP A 87 14.23 -17.56 5.91
CA ASP A 87 13.25 -17.18 6.91
C ASP A 87 12.21 -16.21 6.29
N PRO A 88 11.29 -16.73 5.47
CA PRO A 88 10.25 -15.92 4.85
C PRO A 88 9.37 -15.24 5.89
N ASN A 89 9.13 -15.87 7.05
CA ASN A 89 8.22 -15.34 8.06
C ASN A 89 8.83 -14.14 8.80
N GLY A 90 10.05 -14.28 9.32
CA GLY A 90 10.72 -13.18 10.01
C GLY A 90 11.04 -12.03 9.06
N PHE A 91 11.43 -12.31 7.81
CA PHE A 91 11.70 -11.23 6.86
C PHE A 91 10.42 -10.52 6.40
N SER A 92 9.33 -11.25 6.20
CA SER A 92 8.00 -10.66 5.95
C SER A 92 7.53 -9.81 7.12
N GLN A 93 7.73 -10.29 8.36
CA GLN A 93 7.40 -9.52 9.55
C GLN A 93 8.14 -8.19 9.56
N LEU A 94 9.47 -8.19 9.39
CA LEU A 94 10.26 -6.97 9.37
C LEU A 94 9.82 -6.00 8.26
N GLN A 95 9.55 -6.51 7.05
CA GLN A 95 9.06 -5.69 5.95
C GLN A 95 7.67 -5.10 6.24
N ASN A 96 6.77 -5.87 6.84
CA ASN A 96 5.45 -5.41 7.25
C ASN A 96 5.50 -4.34 8.34
N GLU A 97 6.39 -4.49 9.32
CA GLU A 97 6.59 -3.49 10.38
C GLU A 97 7.15 -2.18 9.83
N TYR A 98 8.13 -2.26 8.93
CA TYR A 98 8.61 -1.09 8.20
C TYR A 98 7.49 -0.41 7.40
N ALA A 99 6.75 -1.18 6.60
CA ALA A 99 5.69 -0.66 5.76
C ALA A 99 4.55 -0.03 6.59
N LYS A 100 4.17 -0.65 7.71
CA LYS A 100 3.22 -0.05 8.66
C LYS A 100 3.73 1.30 9.16
N SER A 101 5.02 1.42 9.46
CA SER A 101 5.59 2.67 9.98
C SER A 101 5.55 3.82 8.97
N VAL A 102 5.91 3.56 7.71
CA VAL A 102 6.05 4.62 6.69
C VAL A 102 4.78 4.89 5.90
N TYR A 103 3.87 3.91 5.78
CA TYR A 103 2.59 4.05 5.09
C TYR A 103 1.43 4.22 6.07
N PHE A 104 1.07 3.17 6.80
CA PHE A 104 -0.14 3.18 7.63
C PHE A 104 -0.10 4.25 8.73
N ASN A 105 0.93 4.24 9.58
CA ASN A 105 1.01 5.14 10.74
C ASN A 105 1.07 6.60 10.30
N ARG A 106 1.80 6.91 9.22
CA ARG A 106 1.91 8.27 8.70
C ARG A 106 0.62 8.74 8.04
N ALA A 107 -0.07 7.89 7.29
CA ALA A 107 -1.39 8.20 6.75
C ALA A 107 -2.44 8.37 7.86
N ALA A 108 -2.38 7.53 8.90
CA ALA A 108 -3.23 7.64 10.08
C ALA A 108 -3.07 8.98 10.78
N GLN A 109 -1.84 9.49 10.91
CA GLN A 109 -1.59 10.83 11.47
C GLN A 109 -2.24 11.95 10.64
N TYR A 110 -2.19 11.86 9.30
CA TYR A 110 -2.85 12.84 8.45
C TYR A 110 -4.37 12.79 8.56
N LEU A 111 -4.95 11.58 8.60
CA LEU A 111 -6.40 11.40 8.78
C LEU A 111 -6.86 11.87 10.17
N HIS A 112 -6.09 11.60 11.22
CA HIS A 112 -6.35 12.11 12.56
C HIS A 112 -6.42 13.64 12.56
N GLY A 113 -5.46 14.31 11.91
CA GLY A 113 -5.48 15.77 11.74
C GLY A 113 -6.69 16.30 10.94
N ALA A 114 -7.32 15.45 10.13
CA ALA A 114 -8.54 15.75 9.37
C ALA A 114 -9.83 15.31 10.10
N GLY A 115 -9.74 14.87 11.36
CA GLY A 115 -10.89 14.47 12.18
C GLY A 115 -11.39 13.05 11.93
N TYR A 116 -10.50 12.14 11.49
CA TYR A 116 -10.83 10.73 11.23
C TYR A 116 -9.84 9.78 11.93
N GLU A 117 -10.28 9.08 12.95
CA GLU A 117 -9.48 8.17 13.77
C GLU A 117 -9.49 6.75 13.18
N ILE A 118 -8.65 6.53 12.16
CA ILE A 118 -8.55 5.25 11.47
C ILE A 118 -8.24 4.07 12.41
N CYS A 119 -7.51 4.29 13.52
CA CYS A 119 -7.13 3.21 14.43
C CYS A 119 -8.32 2.64 15.20
N ASN A 120 -9.44 3.37 15.29
CA ASN A 120 -10.68 2.92 15.92
C ASN A 120 -11.61 2.16 14.96
N LYS A 121 -11.28 2.17 13.66
CA LYS A 121 -12.07 1.54 12.60
C LYS A 121 -11.86 0.04 12.53
N SER A 122 -12.70 -0.63 11.77
CA SER A 122 -12.56 -2.06 11.44
C SER A 122 -11.18 -2.36 10.86
N LEU A 123 -10.75 -3.60 11.00
CA LEU A 123 -9.48 -4.04 10.41
C LEU A 123 -9.55 -3.97 8.88
N ALA A 124 -10.75 -4.13 8.29
CA ALA A 124 -10.97 -3.94 6.86
C ALA A 124 -10.67 -2.50 6.42
N MET A 125 -11.21 -1.50 7.14
CA MET A 125 -10.98 -0.09 6.84
C MET A 125 -9.50 0.29 7.02
N GLN A 126 -8.85 -0.27 8.04
CA GLN A 126 -7.40 -0.11 8.24
C GLN A 126 -6.58 -0.74 7.09
N ALA A 127 -6.99 -1.90 6.58
CA ALA A 127 -6.37 -2.54 5.42
C ALA A 127 -6.55 -1.71 4.14
N VAL A 128 -7.71 -1.06 3.96
CA VAL A 128 -7.93 -0.11 2.86
C VAL A 128 -6.95 1.05 2.96
N LEU A 129 -6.79 1.67 4.14
CA LEU A 129 -5.79 2.73 4.31
C LEU A 129 -4.39 2.25 3.93
N MET A 130 -3.98 1.07 4.42
CA MET A 130 -2.67 0.50 4.12
C MET A 130 -2.47 0.33 2.61
N SER A 131 -3.41 -0.32 1.93
CA SER A 131 -3.34 -0.55 0.49
C SER A 131 -3.28 0.76 -0.31
N ARG A 132 -4.12 1.73 0.03
CA ARG A 132 -4.15 3.03 -0.67
C ARG A 132 -2.90 3.87 -0.40
N ALA A 133 -2.39 3.86 0.83
CA ALA A 133 -1.17 4.59 1.20
C ALA A 133 0.08 4.02 0.51
N VAL A 134 0.16 2.70 0.33
CA VAL A 134 1.21 2.05 -0.46
C VAL A 134 1.12 2.48 -1.93
N GLN A 135 -0.08 2.42 -2.52
CA GLN A 135 -0.27 2.70 -3.95
C GLN A 135 -0.13 4.19 -4.32
N TYR A 136 -0.69 5.08 -3.50
CA TYR A 136 -0.85 6.50 -3.82
C TYR A 136 -0.07 7.44 -2.90
N SER A 137 0.80 6.89 -2.04
CA SER A 137 1.50 7.61 -0.97
C SER A 137 0.59 8.14 0.15
N THR A 138 1.19 8.40 1.30
CA THR A 138 0.46 8.83 2.51
C THR A 138 -0.15 10.23 2.39
N GLY A 139 0.47 11.13 1.62
CA GLY A 139 0.05 12.52 1.50
C GLY A 139 -1.32 12.69 0.84
N ASN A 140 -1.71 11.75 -0.01
CA ASN A 140 -2.97 11.81 -0.75
C ASN A 140 -4.16 11.22 0.02
N MET A 141 -3.93 10.60 1.19
CA MET A 141 -4.96 9.82 1.89
C MET A 141 -6.09 10.70 2.44
N VAL A 142 -5.81 11.93 2.86
CA VAL A 142 -6.85 12.87 3.30
C VAL A 142 -7.76 13.23 2.13
N GLU A 143 -7.19 13.55 0.96
CA GLU A 143 -7.98 13.87 -0.24
C GLU A 143 -8.85 12.68 -0.66
N LEU A 144 -8.29 11.48 -0.75
CA LEU A 144 -9.03 10.28 -1.12
C LEU A 144 -10.24 10.02 -0.21
N PHE A 145 -10.03 10.14 1.10
CA PHE A 145 -11.11 9.93 2.08
C PHE A 145 -12.13 11.07 2.00
N MET A 146 -11.70 12.30 1.72
CA MET A 146 -12.59 13.44 1.50
C MET A 146 -13.47 13.26 0.26
N GLU A 147 -12.98 12.64 -0.81
CA GLU A 147 -13.80 12.28 -1.97
C GLU A 147 -14.92 11.29 -1.59
N ALA A 148 -14.61 10.32 -0.74
CA ALA A 148 -15.58 9.33 -0.28
C ALA A 148 -16.67 9.93 0.63
N VAL A 149 -16.28 10.78 1.60
CA VAL A 149 -17.25 11.40 2.52
C VAL A 149 -18.17 12.41 1.80
N GLN A 150 -17.67 13.11 0.78
CA GLN A 150 -18.47 13.99 -0.05
C GLN A 150 -19.52 13.22 -0.87
N ARG A 151 -19.20 12.01 -1.32
CA ARG A 151 -20.16 11.11 -1.99
C ARG A 151 -21.29 10.64 -1.06
N LEU A 152 -21.02 10.59 0.24
CA LEU A 152 -22.05 10.36 1.27
C LEU A 152 -22.87 11.62 1.61
N GLY A 153 -22.57 12.76 0.99
CA GLY A 153 -23.26 14.02 1.24
C GLY A 153 -22.81 14.73 2.52
N HIS A 154 -21.68 14.33 3.09
CA HIS A 154 -21.11 14.93 4.29
C HIS A 154 -19.96 15.89 3.95
N PRO A 155 -19.81 17.00 4.70
CA PRO A 155 -18.85 18.05 4.34
C PRO A 155 -17.40 17.72 4.70
N ASN A 156 -17.17 16.83 5.66
CA ASN A 156 -15.83 16.42 6.10
C ASN A 156 -15.86 15.09 6.86
N LEU A 157 -14.68 14.54 7.16
CA LEU A 157 -14.52 13.20 7.72
C LEU A 157 -15.08 13.02 9.14
N SER A 158 -15.20 14.08 9.94
CA SER A 158 -15.68 13.93 11.33
C SER A 158 -17.15 13.50 11.41
N TYR A 159 -17.91 13.62 10.32
CA TYR A 159 -19.29 13.13 10.23
C TYR A 159 -19.38 11.60 10.13
N VAL A 160 -18.29 10.94 9.72
CA VAL A 160 -18.22 9.50 9.44
C VAL A 160 -17.12 8.82 10.26
N ASP A 161 -16.74 9.40 11.40
CA ASP A 161 -15.69 8.86 12.28
C ASP A 161 -16.17 7.66 13.11
N ASP A 162 -17.47 7.39 13.19
CA ASP A 162 -17.98 6.15 13.78
C ASP A 162 -17.70 4.94 12.87
N ARG A 163 -17.45 3.76 13.46
CA ARG A 163 -17.21 2.51 12.74
C ARG A 163 -18.41 2.06 11.90
N CYS A 164 -19.64 2.48 12.25
CA CYS A 164 -20.83 2.13 11.49
C CYS A 164 -20.79 2.58 10.02
N PHE A 165 -19.97 3.59 9.70
CA PHE A 165 -19.76 4.08 8.34
C PHE A 165 -18.71 3.32 7.53
N ASP A 166 -18.00 2.34 8.12
CA ASP A 166 -16.87 1.69 7.45
C ASP A 166 -17.27 1.03 6.13
N SER A 167 -18.40 0.33 6.08
CA SER A 167 -18.89 -0.30 4.83
C SER A 167 -19.15 0.73 3.73
N GLU A 168 -19.79 1.84 4.09
CA GLU A 168 -20.10 2.94 3.16
C GLU A 168 -18.86 3.70 2.72
N MET A 169 -17.92 3.96 3.63
CA MET A 169 -16.64 4.60 3.33
C MET A 169 -15.77 3.74 2.42
N ILE A 170 -15.61 2.44 2.73
CA ILE A 170 -14.89 1.48 1.87
C ILE A 170 -15.50 1.50 0.46
N THR A 171 -16.84 1.39 0.38
CA THR A 171 -17.56 1.39 -0.89
C THR A 171 -17.30 2.68 -1.68
N ASN A 172 -17.38 3.85 -1.03
CA ASN A 172 -17.22 5.13 -1.72
C ASN A 172 -15.78 5.48 -2.09
N ILE A 173 -14.78 5.06 -1.30
CA ILE A 173 -13.36 5.18 -1.67
C ILE A 173 -13.10 4.42 -2.97
N TYR A 174 -13.53 3.16 -3.06
CA TYR A 174 -13.30 2.38 -4.27
C TYR A 174 -14.18 2.83 -5.43
N ASN A 175 -15.44 3.21 -5.20
CA ASN A 175 -16.29 3.76 -6.27
C ASN A 175 -15.68 5.03 -6.86
N PHE A 176 -15.10 5.91 -6.04
CA PHE A 176 -14.35 7.06 -6.51
C PHE A 176 -13.22 6.66 -7.47
N LEU A 177 -12.35 5.74 -7.05
CA LEU A 177 -11.23 5.28 -7.88
C LEU A 177 -11.69 4.54 -9.15
N ILE A 178 -12.76 3.76 -9.07
CA ILE A 178 -13.37 3.08 -10.23
C ILE A 178 -13.93 4.12 -11.21
N ASP A 179 -14.57 5.18 -10.71
CA ASP A 179 -15.07 6.27 -11.54
C ASP A 179 -13.94 7.06 -12.20
N GLU A 180 -12.83 7.30 -11.50
CA GLU A 180 -11.63 7.90 -12.08
C GLU A 180 -11.14 7.07 -13.27
N CYS A 181 -11.06 5.74 -13.13
CA CYS A 181 -10.74 4.85 -14.24
C CYS A 181 -11.79 4.90 -15.36
N ASN A 182 -13.09 4.86 -15.03
CA ASN A 182 -14.18 4.85 -16.01
C ASN A 182 -14.20 6.14 -16.84
N HIS A 183 -13.99 7.29 -16.21
CA HIS A 183 -14.05 8.61 -16.84
C HIS A 183 -12.71 9.11 -17.37
N ALA A 184 -11.62 8.35 -17.19
CA ALA A 184 -10.34 8.71 -17.79
C ALA A 184 -10.47 8.90 -19.31
N TYR A 185 -9.92 10.00 -19.81
CA TYR A 185 -9.96 10.38 -21.22
C TYR A 185 -8.58 10.18 -21.86
N GLU A 186 -8.58 9.90 -23.16
CA GLU A 186 -7.36 9.72 -23.93
C GLU A 186 -6.75 11.08 -24.32
N LEU A 187 -5.46 11.23 -24.08
CA LEU A 187 -4.64 12.37 -24.47
C LEU A 187 -4.13 12.18 -25.91
N ALA A 188 -3.64 13.26 -26.52
CA ALA A 188 -3.09 13.22 -27.88
C ALA A 188 -1.88 12.27 -28.06
N ASN A 189 -1.22 11.88 -26.95
CA ASN A 189 -0.10 10.93 -26.95
C ASN A 189 -0.55 9.46 -26.75
N GLY A 190 -1.86 9.18 -26.73
CA GLY A 190 -2.43 7.84 -26.55
C GLY A 190 -2.46 7.34 -25.09
N LEU A 191 -2.00 8.14 -24.14
CA LEU A 191 -2.15 7.85 -22.71
C LEU A 191 -3.51 8.30 -22.21
N TYR A 192 -4.00 7.64 -21.16
CA TYR A 192 -5.24 7.96 -20.46
C TYR A 192 -4.93 8.75 -19.19
N HIS A 193 -5.78 9.74 -18.93
CA HIS A 193 -5.69 10.63 -17.77
C HIS A 193 -7.05 10.71 -17.08
N SER A 194 -7.10 10.46 -15.77
CA SER A 194 -8.35 10.54 -15.02
C SER A 194 -8.70 11.98 -14.63
N PRO A 195 -9.99 12.32 -14.42
CA PRO A 195 -10.42 13.70 -14.13
C PRO A 195 -9.69 14.38 -12.96
N LYS A 196 -9.34 13.61 -11.92
CA LYS A 196 -8.62 14.10 -10.74
C LYS A 196 -7.21 13.49 -10.61
N ASP A 197 -6.63 12.98 -11.70
CA ASP A 197 -5.25 12.47 -11.77
C ASP A 197 -4.97 11.23 -10.88
N TRP A 198 -6.00 10.53 -10.37
CA TRP A 198 -5.84 9.30 -9.59
C TRP A 198 -5.56 8.03 -10.43
N ALA A 199 -5.79 8.03 -11.74
CA ALA A 199 -5.58 6.85 -12.58
C ALA A 199 -5.10 7.21 -13.99
N ASN A 200 -3.79 7.08 -14.21
CA ASN A 200 -3.14 7.52 -15.45
C ASN A 200 -2.22 6.44 -16.00
N GLY A 201 -2.06 6.41 -17.32
CA GLY A 201 -1.19 5.43 -17.99
C GLY A 201 -1.77 4.97 -19.32
N SER A 202 -1.37 3.80 -19.80
CA SER A 202 -1.96 3.24 -21.01
C SER A 202 -3.41 2.80 -20.78
N PHE A 203 -4.16 2.58 -21.87
CA PHE A 203 -5.51 1.99 -21.80
C PHE A 203 -5.55 0.75 -20.92
N THR A 204 -4.62 -0.20 -21.13
CA THR A 204 -4.55 -1.45 -20.37
C THR A 204 -4.27 -1.20 -18.90
N VAL A 205 -3.43 -0.22 -18.54
CA VAL A 205 -3.17 0.13 -17.14
C VAL A 205 -4.44 0.69 -16.48
N VAL A 206 -5.08 1.68 -17.10
CA VAL A 206 -6.18 2.42 -16.47
C VAL A 206 -7.52 1.69 -16.58
N LYS A 207 -7.95 1.38 -17.82
CA LYS A 207 -9.28 0.84 -18.11
C LYS A 207 -9.44 -0.63 -17.75
N VAL A 208 -8.32 -1.37 -17.65
CA VAL A 208 -8.33 -2.81 -17.34
C VAL A 208 -7.68 -3.07 -15.98
N GLY A 209 -6.39 -2.78 -15.83
CA GLY A 209 -5.60 -3.11 -14.64
C GLY A 209 -6.13 -2.46 -13.36
N LEU A 210 -5.99 -1.14 -13.24
CA LEU A 210 -6.39 -0.38 -12.06
C LEU A 210 -7.88 -0.53 -11.77
N ARG A 211 -8.73 -0.39 -12.80
CA ARG A 211 -10.18 -0.57 -12.65
C ARG A 211 -10.54 -1.92 -12.03
N ASN A 212 -10.01 -3.03 -12.57
CA ASN A 212 -10.31 -4.36 -12.05
C ASN A 212 -9.72 -4.57 -10.65
N ARG A 213 -8.51 -4.05 -10.39
CA ARG A 213 -7.91 -4.03 -9.05
C ARG A 213 -8.85 -3.38 -8.04
N PHE A 214 -9.39 -2.21 -8.33
CA PHE A 214 -10.28 -1.49 -7.40
C PHE A 214 -11.62 -2.20 -7.19
N ILE A 215 -12.18 -2.82 -8.23
CA ILE A 215 -13.39 -3.65 -8.09
C ILE A 215 -13.13 -4.84 -7.16
N ASN A 216 -12.01 -5.54 -7.36
CA ASN A 216 -11.68 -6.73 -6.58
C ASN A 216 -11.31 -6.36 -5.14
N GLU A 217 -10.47 -5.34 -4.92
CA GLU A 217 -10.10 -4.87 -3.59
C GLU A 217 -11.29 -4.36 -2.78
N ARG A 218 -12.26 -3.70 -3.41
CA ARG A 218 -13.52 -3.34 -2.75
C ARG A 218 -14.24 -4.57 -2.24
N ASN A 219 -14.40 -5.58 -3.08
CA ASN A 219 -15.11 -6.81 -2.70
C ASN A 219 -14.35 -7.55 -1.60
N ASP A 220 -13.03 -7.69 -1.72
CA ASP A 220 -12.18 -8.30 -0.70
C ASP A 220 -12.29 -7.57 0.65
N ALA A 221 -12.26 -6.22 0.63
CA ALA A 221 -12.38 -5.40 1.85
C ALA A 221 -13.76 -5.52 2.51
N LEU A 222 -14.83 -5.57 1.72
CA LEU A 222 -16.18 -5.76 2.25
C LEU A 222 -16.38 -7.18 2.81
N THR A 223 -15.87 -8.22 2.14
CA THR A 223 -15.86 -9.58 2.70
C THR A 223 -15.08 -9.63 4.01
N MET A 224 -13.91 -8.98 4.05
CA MET A 224 -13.10 -8.89 5.27
C MET A 224 -13.84 -8.14 6.40
N LEU A 225 -14.69 -7.16 6.08
CA LEU A 225 -15.52 -6.46 7.05
C LEU A 225 -16.66 -7.34 7.58
N ASP A 226 -17.33 -8.08 6.69
CA ASP A 226 -18.42 -8.99 7.05
C ASP A 226 -17.91 -10.12 7.97
N ASP A 227 -16.76 -10.72 7.64
CA ASP A 227 -16.12 -11.77 8.45
C ASP A 227 -15.75 -11.28 9.86
N GLN A 228 -15.60 -9.96 10.08
CA GLN A 228 -15.33 -9.37 11.40
C GLN A 228 -16.59 -9.14 12.22
N ALA A 229 -17.76 -9.02 11.58
CA ALA A 229 -19.03 -8.85 12.27
C ALA A 229 -19.56 -10.18 12.84
N ASP A 230 -19.09 -11.31 12.30
CA ASP A 230 -19.46 -12.66 12.71
C ASP A 230 -18.59 -13.24 13.86
N LEU A 231 -17.67 -12.43 14.41
CA LEU A 231 -16.76 -12.77 15.53
C LEU A 231 -17.11 -12.02 16.82
#